data_AF-A0A0K8UPX7-F1
#
_entry.id   AF-A0A0K8UPX7-F1
#
_cell.length_a   1.000
_cell.length_b   1.000
_cell.length_c   1.000
_cell.angle_alpha   90.00
_cell.angle_beta   90.00
_cell.angle_gamma   90.00
#
_symmetry.space_group_name_H-M   'P 1'
#
loop_
_entity.id
_entity.type
_entity.pdbx_description
1 polymer ?
#
loop_
_entity_poly.entity_id
_entity_poly.type
_entity_poly.pdbx_seq_one_letter_code
_entity_poly.pdbx_strand_id
1 'polypeptide(L)'
;RFHEQKHLLRQCGIQNIIYLVEDFGDNEHLGLPMESLQQAIVNTQIHSGFKIAHTQNNFRSMKHLQSVTNTLIRCFREKVLLSSTKEELRPCRASASMIGLLKFRALYEDSARGAQLTVREIFVQQLLQLHSLSMEKALAIVEVYPTPRLLFDAYKLCLDERDARLLLSKITCGPLQRPLGEKISQTVYDFYKTEF
;
A
#
# COMPACT_ATOMS: atom_id res chain seq x y z
N ARG A 1 8.50 -0.19 2.43
CA ARG A 1 8.75 -1.46 1.70
C ARG A 1 7.73 -2.58 1.98
N PHE A 2 7.61 -3.15 3.19
CA PHE A 2 6.67 -4.29 3.44
C PHE A 2 5.21 -3.98 3.06
N HIS A 3 4.67 -2.86 3.54
CA HIS A 3 3.30 -2.45 3.22
C HIS A 3 3.09 -2.15 1.74
N GLU A 4 4.07 -1.49 1.11
CA GLU A 4 4.08 -1.14 -0.31
C GLU A 4 4.08 -2.38 -1.21
N GLN A 5 4.93 -3.38 -0.93
CA GLN A 5 4.95 -4.63 -1.68
C GLN A 5 3.58 -5.34 -1.62
N LYS A 6 2.93 -5.35 -0.45
CA LYS A 6 1.58 -5.91 -0.32
C LYS A 6 0.53 -5.10 -1.08
N HIS A 7 0.66 -3.78 -1.11
CA HIS A 7 -0.23 -2.90 -1.87
C HIS A 7 -0.14 -3.18 -3.38
N LEU A 8 1.08 -3.27 -3.91
CA LEU A 8 1.33 -3.62 -5.31
C LEU A 8 0.76 -5.00 -5.67
N LEU A 9 0.96 -5.99 -4.80
CA LEU A 9 0.39 -7.34 -5.00
C LEU A 9 -1.15 -7.32 -5.03
N ARG A 10 -1.81 -6.52 -4.18
CA ARG A 10 -3.29 -6.39 -4.24
C ARG A 10 -3.77 -5.75 -5.54
N GLN A 11 -2.94 -4.91 -6.16
CA GLN A 11 -3.29 -4.17 -7.36
C GLN A 11 -2.86 -4.86 -8.66
N CYS A 12 -2.08 -5.94 -8.63
CA CYS A 12 -1.59 -6.58 -9.86
C CYS A 12 -2.64 -7.42 -10.61
N GLY A 13 -3.87 -7.53 -10.09
CA GLY A 13 -4.97 -8.26 -10.72
C GLY A 13 -4.89 -9.80 -10.57
N ILE A 14 -3.85 -10.33 -9.92
CA ILE A 14 -3.76 -11.76 -9.60
C ILE A 14 -4.68 -12.07 -8.42
N GLN A 15 -5.62 -13.00 -8.62
CA GLN A 15 -6.66 -13.31 -7.64
C GLN A 15 -6.20 -14.17 -6.46
N ASN A 16 -5.19 -15.01 -6.67
CA ASN A 16 -4.71 -15.97 -5.67
C ASN A 16 -3.26 -15.65 -5.31
N ILE A 17 -3.07 -14.80 -4.31
CA ILE A 17 -1.75 -14.39 -3.81
C ILE A 17 -1.38 -15.30 -2.64
N ILE A 18 -0.20 -15.93 -2.73
CA ILE A 18 0.38 -16.75 -1.67
C ILE A 18 1.60 -16.02 -1.14
N TYR A 19 1.63 -15.77 0.16
CA TYR A 19 2.77 -15.24 0.89
C TYR A 19 3.52 -16.41 1.52
N LEU A 20 4.65 -16.78 0.91
CA LEU A 20 5.52 -17.85 1.39
C LEU A 20 6.51 -17.30 2.42
N VAL A 21 6.42 -17.78 3.66
CA VAL A 21 7.29 -17.41 4.78
C VAL A 21 8.23 -18.58 5.06
N GLU A 22 9.52 -18.36 4.83
CA GLU A 22 10.57 -19.34 5.10
C GLU A 22 11.27 -19.02 6.42
N ASP A 23 11.40 -20.03 7.28
CA ASP A 23 12.20 -19.94 8.51
C ASP A 23 13.69 -20.02 8.14
N PHE A 24 14.49 -19.07 8.63
CA PHE A 24 15.91 -19.00 8.32
C PHE A 24 16.75 -19.18 9.59
N GLY A 25 17.02 -20.44 9.94
CA GLY A 25 17.83 -20.80 11.11
C GLY A 25 17.24 -20.34 12.44
N ASP A 26 18.10 -20.20 13.45
CA ASP A 26 17.72 -19.58 14.72
C ASP A 26 17.60 -18.08 14.50
N ASN A 27 16.37 -17.57 14.63
CA ASN A 27 15.94 -16.20 14.38
C ASN A 27 16.54 -15.16 15.37
N GLU A 28 17.76 -15.38 15.85
CA GLU A 28 18.41 -14.63 16.95
C GLU A 28 18.99 -13.28 16.53
N HIS A 29 19.04 -12.97 15.24
CA HIS A 29 19.53 -11.69 14.71
C HIS A 29 18.54 -10.97 13.80
N LEU A 30 17.25 -11.29 13.90
CA LEU A 30 16.23 -10.46 13.27
C LEU A 30 16.19 -9.13 14.02
N GLY A 31 16.41 -8.00 13.32
CA GLY A 31 16.26 -6.65 13.87
C GLY A 31 14.83 -6.29 14.30
N LEU A 32 13.95 -7.28 14.46
CA LEU A 32 12.54 -7.17 14.82
C LEU A 32 12.18 -8.31 15.79
N PRO A 33 11.40 -8.03 16.85
CA PRO A 33 10.89 -9.06 17.76
C PRO A 33 10.05 -10.12 17.04
N MET A 34 10.13 -11.37 17.48
CA MET A 34 9.36 -12.48 16.91
C MET A 34 7.85 -12.23 16.92
N GLU A 35 7.33 -11.64 18.00
CA GLU A 35 5.91 -11.28 18.12
C GLU A 35 5.47 -10.29 17.02
N SER A 36 6.35 -9.35 16.66
CA SER A 36 6.07 -8.40 15.57
C SER A 36 5.99 -9.10 14.21
N LEU A 37 6.83 -10.12 14.00
CA LEU A 37 6.79 -10.95 12.78
C LEU A 37 5.48 -11.75 12.71
N GLN A 38 5.10 -12.41 13.80
CA GLN A 38 3.85 -13.16 13.91
C GLN A 38 2.64 -12.27 13.65
N GLN A 39 2.61 -11.09 14.26
CA GLN A 39 1.55 -10.11 14.01
C GLN A 39 1.52 -9.66 12.54
N ALA A 40 2.68 -9.46 11.90
CA ALA A 40 2.76 -9.10 10.50
C ALA A 40 2.22 -10.21 9.57
N ILE A 41 2.45 -11.48 9.91
CA ILE A 41 1.92 -12.65 9.21
C ILE A 41 0.39 -12.69 9.34
N VAL A 42 -0.13 -12.60 10.56
CA VAL A 42 -1.58 -12.58 10.83
C VAL A 42 -2.26 -11.41 10.11
N ASN A 43 -1.66 -10.22 10.16
CA ASN A 43 -2.16 -9.05 9.44
C ASN A 43 -2.16 -9.26 7.91
N THR A 44 -1.20 -10.02 7.39
CA THR A 44 -1.14 -10.34 5.96
C THR A 44 -2.24 -11.34 5.58
N GLN A 45 -2.52 -12.32 6.42
CA GLN A 45 -3.61 -13.27 6.20
C GLN A 45 -4.98 -12.61 6.31
N ILE A 46 -5.26 -11.93 7.42
CA ILE A 46 -6.59 -11.40 7.75
C ILE A 46 -6.89 -10.10 7.00
N HIS A 47 -6.02 -9.08 7.12
CA HIS A 47 -6.29 -7.79 6.49
C HIS A 47 -5.97 -7.75 5.00
N SER A 48 -5.09 -8.64 4.50
CA SER A 48 -4.74 -8.68 3.07
C SER A 48 -5.41 -9.80 2.29
N GLY A 49 -6.01 -10.78 2.96
CA GLY A 49 -6.64 -11.92 2.31
C GLY A 49 -5.65 -12.82 1.58
N PHE A 50 -4.35 -12.70 1.87
CA PHE A 50 -3.33 -13.52 1.23
C PHE A 50 -3.33 -14.91 1.89
N LYS A 51 -3.10 -15.94 1.08
CA LYS A 51 -2.86 -17.29 1.60
C LYS A 51 -1.44 -17.33 2.16
N ILE A 52 -1.27 -17.83 3.38
CA ILE A 52 0.06 -17.97 3.98
C ILE A 52 0.54 -19.40 3.80
N ALA A 53 1.78 -19.56 3.35
CA ALA A 53 2.48 -20.85 3.34
C ALA A 53 3.74 -20.72 4.19
N HIS A 54 3.89 -21.56 5.20
CA HIS A 54 5.09 -21.60 6.04
C HIS A 54 5.99 -22.76 5.62
N THR A 55 7.30 -22.51 5.53
CA THR A 55 8.31 -23.50 5.19
C THR A 55 9.53 -23.36 6.08
N GLN A 56 10.11 -24.49 6.48
CA GLN A 56 11.22 -24.50 7.46
C GLN A 56 12.58 -24.15 6.85
N ASN A 57 12.71 -24.25 5.53
CA ASN A 57 13.96 -24.01 4.80
C ASN A 57 13.70 -24.00 3.28
N ASN A 58 14.74 -23.60 2.54
CA ASN A 58 14.74 -23.55 1.08
C ASN A 58 14.28 -24.84 0.40
N PHE A 59 14.73 -26.01 0.87
CA PHE A 59 14.35 -27.29 0.27
C PHE A 59 12.83 -27.54 0.39
N ARG A 60 12.24 -27.21 1.55
CA ARG A 60 10.79 -27.30 1.77
C ARG A 60 10.03 -26.28 0.92
N SER A 61 10.57 -25.07 0.75
CA SER A 61 10.03 -24.05 -0.17
C SER A 61 10.00 -24.55 -1.61
N MET A 62 11.07 -25.17 -2.10
CA MET A 62 11.11 -25.74 -3.44
C MET A 62 10.10 -26.88 -3.63
N LYS A 63 9.96 -27.76 -2.63
CA LYS A 63 8.92 -28.82 -2.63
C LYS A 63 7.50 -28.23 -2.66
N HIS A 64 7.26 -27.15 -1.92
CA HIS A 64 5.98 -26.44 -1.93
C HIS A 64 5.66 -25.89 -3.33
N LEU A 65 6.61 -25.18 -3.95
CA LEU A 65 6.46 -24.64 -5.31
C LEU A 65 6.21 -25.74 -6.35
N GLN A 66 6.90 -26.88 -6.25
CA GLN A 66 6.66 -28.05 -7.10
C GLN A 66 5.23 -28.57 -6.96
N SER A 67 4.74 -28.71 -5.72
CA SER A 67 3.37 -29.17 -5.45
C SER A 67 2.31 -28.20 -5.99
N VAL A 68 2.51 -26.90 -5.80
CA VAL A 68 1.65 -25.84 -6.35
C VAL A 68 1.62 -25.93 -7.88
N THR A 69 2.78 -26.06 -8.52
CA THR A 69 2.88 -26.20 -9.98
C THR A 69 2.12 -27.40 -10.51
N ASN A 70 2.32 -28.57 -9.90
CA ASN A 70 1.60 -29.79 -10.27
C ASN A 70 0.09 -29.66 -10.08
N THR A 71 -0.34 -28.98 -9.03
CA THR A 71 -1.76 -28.71 -8.77
C THR A 71 -2.35 -27.80 -9.84
N LEU A 72 -1.66 -26.70 -10.21
CA LEU A 72 -2.10 -25.81 -11.28
C LEU A 72 -2.22 -26.55 -12.61
N ILE A 73 -1.22 -27.35 -12.99
CA ILE A 73 -1.27 -28.16 -14.22
C ILE A 73 -2.52 -29.05 -14.24
N ARG A 74 -2.82 -29.73 -13.13
CA ARG A 74 -4.01 -30.58 -13.03
C ARG A 74 -5.31 -29.77 -13.07
N CYS A 75 -5.38 -28.65 -12.36
CA CYS A 75 -6.59 -27.81 -12.27
C CYS A 75 -6.95 -27.13 -13.59
N PHE A 76 -5.98 -26.83 -14.45
CA PHE A 76 -6.21 -26.11 -15.71
C PHE A 76 -6.14 -26.99 -16.96
N ARG A 77 -5.79 -28.29 -16.84
CA ARG A 77 -5.61 -29.22 -17.97
C ARG A 77 -6.80 -29.25 -18.93
N GLU A 78 -8.02 -29.27 -18.42
CA GLU A 78 -9.25 -29.44 -19.22
C GLU A 78 -10.01 -28.12 -19.41
N LYS A 79 -9.37 -26.99 -19.11
CA LYS A 79 -10.02 -25.68 -19.12
C LYS A 79 -9.61 -24.86 -20.33
N VAL A 80 -10.56 -24.15 -20.90
CA VAL A 80 -10.31 -23.17 -21.96
C VAL A 80 -9.84 -21.88 -21.32
N LEU A 81 -8.61 -21.47 -21.65
CA LEU A 81 -8.01 -20.24 -21.12
C LEU A 81 -8.26 -19.09 -22.09
N LEU A 82 -8.89 -18.04 -21.58
CA LEU A 82 -9.19 -16.82 -22.32
C LEU A 82 -8.26 -15.70 -21.87
N SER A 83 -7.86 -14.85 -22.79
CA SER A 83 -7.17 -13.60 -22.45
C SER A 83 -8.19 -12.58 -21.98
N SER A 84 -7.97 -11.99 -20.81
CA SER A 84 -8.83 -10.94 -20.25
C SER A 84 -8.02 -9.73 -19.81
N THR A 85 -8.66 -8.56 -19.82
CA THR A 85 -8.16 -7.35 -19.16
C THR A 85 -8.43 -7.42 -17.65
N LYS A 86 -7.82 -6.54 -16.87
CA LYS A 86 -7.94 -6.52 -15.41
C LYS A 86 -9.37 -6.21 -14.96
N GLU A 87 -10.07 -5.37 -15.70
CA GLU A 87 -11.44 -4.92 -15.46
C GLU A 87 -12.46 -6.05 -15.72
N GLU A 88 -12.14 -6.98 -16.62
CA GLU A 88 -13.00 -8.10 -17.02
C GLU A 88 -12.79 -9.36 -16.16
N LEU A 89 -11.76 -9.38 -15.31
CA LEU A 89 -11.43 -10.56 -14.50
C LEU A 89 -12.56 -10.90 -13.54
N ARG A 90 -13.03 -12.15 -13.64
CA ARG A 90 -14.00 -12.73 -12.71
C ARG A 90 -13.31 -13.70 -11.77
N PRO A 91 -13.76 -13.82 -10.50
CA PRO A 91 -13.22 -14.79 -9.56
C PRO A 91 -13.19 -16.21 -10.17
N CYS A 92 -12.00 -16.81 -10.17
CA CYS A 92 -11.77 -18.12 -10.74
C CYS A 92 -12.51 -19.19 -9.93
N ARG A 93 -13.53 -19.80 -10.53
CA ARG A 93 -14.28 -20.91 -9.91
C ARG A 93 -13.70 -22.23 -10.35
N ALA A 94 -13.53 -23.16 -9.41
CA ALA A 94 -12.98 -24.48 -9.70
C ALA A 94 -13.79 -25.26 -10.75
N SER A 95 -15.12 -25.08 -10.78
CA SER A 95 -16.04 -25.73 -11.72
C SER A 95 -16.16 -25.06 -13.09
N ALA A 96 -15.56 -23.88 -13.30
CA ALA A 96 -15.67 -23.19 -14.58
C ALA A 96 -14.82 -23.91 -15.65
N SER A 97 -15.43 -24.19 -16.80
CA SER A 97 -14.76 -24.75 -17.99
C SER A 97 -13.97 -23.71 -18.77
N MET A 98 -14.39 -22.44 -18.72
CA MET A 98 -13.70 -21.30 -19.33
C MET A 98 -13.20 -20.34 -18.25
N ILE A 99 -11.94 -19.92 -18.34
CA ILE A 99 -11.32 -19.03 -17.36
C ILE A 99 -10.60 -17.89 -18.07
N GLY A 100 -10.97 -16.65 -17.73
CA GLY A 100 -10.23 -15.46 -18.11
C GLY A 100 -8.98 -15.28 -17.26
N LEU A 101 -7.83 -15.11 -17.91
CA LEU A 101 -6.52 -14.87 -17.28
C LEU A 101 -5.85 -13.64 -17.91
N LEU A 102 -5.02 -12.97 -17.12
CA LEU A 102 -4.19 -11.88 -17.61
C LEU A 102 -3.07 -12.41 -18.51
N LYS A 103 -2.73 -11.65 -19.56
CA LYS A 103 -1.50 -11.89 -20.31
C LYS A 103 -0.30 -11.58 -19.42
N PHE A 104 0.74 -12.39 -19.51
CA PHE A 104 1.99 -12.18 -18.75
C PHE A 104 2.59 -10.79 -18.98
N ARG A 105 2.56 -10.29 -20.23
CA ARG A 105 3.05 -8.95 -20.58
C ARG A 105 2.30 -7.83 -19.85
N ALA A 106 1.00 -7.95 -19.65
CA ALA A 106 0.21 -6.95 -18.92
C ALA A 106 0.64 -6.85 -17.46
N LEU A 107 0.94 -8.00 -16.81
CA LEU A 107 1.47 -8.02 -15.44
C LEU A 107 2.83 -7.32 -15.31
N TYR A 108 3.70 -7.49 -16.30
CA TYR A 108 5.01 -6.85 -16.31
C TYR A 108 4.90 -5.34 -16.56
N GLU A 109 4.09 -4.92 -17.52
CA GLU A 109 3.89 -3.51 -17.82
C GLU A 109 3.26 -2.73 -16.65
N ASP A 110 2.29 -3.33 -15.95
CA ASP A 110 1.69 -2.71 -14.75
C ASP A 110 2.69 -2.58 -13.60
N SER A 111 3.58 -3.55 -13.42
CA SER A 111 4.59 -3.50 -12.36
C SER A 111 5.78 -2.60 -12.71
N ALA A 112 6.14 -2.49 -14.00
CA ALA A 112 7.26 -1.68 -14.48
C ALA A 112 6.92 -0.19 -14.64
N ARG A 113 5.65 0.19 -14.85
CA ARG A 113 5.25 1.60 -14.94
C ARG A 113 5.41 2.37 -13.62
N GLY A 114 5.73 1.69 -12.52
CA GLY A 114 5.64 2.24 -11.18
C GLY A 114 4.19 2.58 -10.83
N ALA A 115 3.86 2.72 -9.54
CA ALA A 115 2.64 3.41 -9.20
C ALA A 115 2.77 4.84 -9.77
N GLN A 116 1.99 5.19 -10.78
CA GLN A 116 1.91 6.56 -11.26
C GLN A 116 1.24 7.38 -10.16
N LEU A 117 2.04 7.83 -9.19
CA LEU A 117 1.54 8.64 -8.09
C LEU A 117 1.18 10.01 -8.65
N THR A 118 -0.06 10.40 -8.40
CA THR A 118 -0.52 11.77 -8.63
C THR A 118 0.26 12.73 -7.72
N VAL A 119 0.35 14.00 -8.12
CA VAL A 119 0.94 15.06 -7.27
C VAL A 119 0.27 15.09 -5.89
N ARG A 120 -1.03 14.81 -5.84
CA ARG A 120 -1.81 14.69 -4.62
C ARG A 120 -1.30 13.56 -3.70
N GLU A 121 -1.07 12.37 -4.25
CA GLU A 121 -0.56 11.22 -3.48
C GLU A 121 0.86 11.44 -2.99
N ILE A 122 1.71 12.04 -3.83
CA ILE A 122 3.07 12.45 -3.43
C ILE A 122 2.99 13.45 -2.28
N PHE A 123 2.08 14.42 -2.35
CA PHE A 123 1.91 15.41 -1.29
C PHE A 123 1.46 14.79 0.04
N VAL A 124 0.52 13.82 0.00
CA VAL A 124 0.16 13.05 1.20
C VAL A 124 1.39 12.34 1.78
N GLN A 125 2.21 11.69 0.95
CA GLN A 125 3.43 11.01 1.41
C GLN A 125 4.44 11.96 2.05
N GLN A 126 4.59 13.16 1.50
CA GLN A 126 5.44 14.23 2.06
C GLN A 126 4.93 14.67 3.44
N LEU A 127 3.63 14.93 3.58
CA LEU A 127 3.02 15.32 4.86
C LEU A 127 3.20 14.23 5.93
N LEU A 128 3.11 12.95 5.55
CA LEU A 128 3.32 11.84 6.47
C LEU A 128 4.75 11.69 6.99
N GLN A 129 5.74 12.40 6.41
CA GLN A 129 7.09 12.45 6.96
C GLN A 129 7.20 13.38 8.18
N LEU A 130 6.24 14.29 8.38
CA LEU A 130 6.25 15.20 9.52
C LEU A 130 5.73 14.50 10.77
N HIS A 131 6.56 14.48 11.81
CA HIS A 131 6.23 13.92 13.11
C HIS A 131 4.95 14.60 13.64
N SER A 132 3.88 13.81 13.89
CA SER A 132 2.52 14.22 14.33
C SER A 132 1.42 14.28 13.27
N LEU A 133 1.72 14.09 11.98
CA LEU A 133 0.70 13.95 10.93
C LEU A 133 0.35 12.47 10.71
N SER A 134 -0.90 12.10 11.01
CA SER A 134 -1.48 10.81 10.64
C SER A 134 -2.09 10.85 9.24
N MET A 135 -2.41 9.68 8.67
CA MET A 135 -3.08 9.58 7.36
C MET A 135 -4.35 10.43 7.29
N GLU A 136 -5.18 10.40 8.32
CA GLU A 136 -6.42 11.18 8.37
C GLU A 136 -6.17 12.69 8.34
N LYS A 137 -5.13 13.16 9.04
CA LYS A 137 -4.75 14.57 9.08
C LYS A 137 -4.16 15.03 7.75
N ALA A 138 -3.27 14.22 7.17
CA ALA A 138 -2.68 14.51 5.86
C ALA A 138 -3.76 14.59 4.78
N LEU A 139 -4.71 13.64 4.76
CA LEU A 139 -5.84 13.69 3.84
C LEU A 139 -6.68 14.94 4.05
N ALA A 140 -7.00 15.31 5.29
CA ALA A 140 -7.79 16.52 5.57
C ALA A 140 -7.13 17.81 5.04
N ILE A 141 -5.80 17.93 5.14
CA ILE A 141 -5.05 19.05 4.55
C ILE A 141 -5.16 19.01 3.02
N VAL A 142 -4.97 17.83 2.42
CA VAL A 142 -4.93 17.66 0.96
C VAL A 142 -6.31 17.75 0.31
N GLU A 143 -7.41 17.55 1.05
CA GLU A 143 -8.76 17.87 0.59
C GLU A 143 -8.96 19.38 0.39
N VAL A 144 -8.37 20.21 1.26
CA VAL A 144 -8.43 21.68 1.14
C VAL A 144 -7.38 22.22 0.17
N TYR A 145 -6.18 21.66 0.22
CA TYR A 145 -5.05 22.04 -0.63
C TYR A 145 -4.52 20.82 -1.38
N PRO A 146 -5.04 20.48 -2.57
CA PRO A 146 -4.67 19.26 -3.29
C PRO A 146 -3.20 19.13 -3.70
N THR A 147 -2.45 20.24 -3.70
CA THR A 147 -1.04 20.27 -4.08
C THR A 147 -0.23 21.16 -3.14
N PRO A 148 1.09 20.94 -3.00
CA PRO A 148 1.95 21.80 -2.20
C PRO A 148 1.89 23.25 -2.68
N ARG A 149 1.77 23.48 -3.99
CA ARG A 149 1.71 24.81 -4.59
C ARG A 149 0.52 25.62 -4.08
N LEU A 150 -0.66 25.00 -4.00
CA LEU A 150 -1.86 25.65 -3.47
C LEU A 150 -1.71 26.01 -1.99
N LEU A 151 -1.08 25.14 -1.20
CA LEU A 151 -0.77 25.43 0.19
C LEU A 151 0.21 26.62 0.32
N PHE A 152 1.25 26.65 -0.51
CA PHE A 152 2.20 27.77 -0.56
C PHE A 152 1.53 29.10 -0.95
N ASP A 153 0.68 29.07 -1.97
CA ASP A 153 -0.03 30.27 -2.41
C ASP A 153 -0.99 30.75 -1.32
N ALA A 154 -1.64 29.85 -0.58
CA ALA A 154 -2.45 30.20 0.58
C ALA A 154 -1.64 30.86 1.70
N TYR A 155 -0.43 30.36 2.00
CA TYR A 155 0.46 31.02 2.97
C TYR A 155 0.91 32.41 2.52
N LYS A 156 1.14 32.63 1.22
CA LYS A 156 1.52 33.94 0.67
C LYS A 156 0.37 34.96 0.71
N LEU A 157 -0.88 34.50 0.67
CA LEU A 157 -2.05 35.35 0.77
C LEU A 157 -2.34 35.81 2.20
N CYS A 158 -1.72 35.19 3.21
CA CYS A 158 -1.84 35.64 4.60
C CYS A 158 -1.08 36.96 4.79
N LEU A 159 -1.75 37.95 5.39
CA LEU A 159 -1.17 39.27 5.69
C LEU A 159 -0.20 39.21 6.87
N ASP A 160 -0.56 38.45 7.91
CA ASP A 160 0.22 38.27 9.13
C ASP A 160 0.84 36.86 9.20
N GLU A 161 2.08 36.77 9.69
CA GLU A 161 2.74 35.49 9.97
C GLU A 161 1.98 34.65 11.00
N ARG A 162 1.32 35.29 11.96
CA ARG A 162 0.49 34.59 12.95
C ARG A 162 -0.70 33.89 12.30
N ASP A 163 -1.34 34.53 11.32
CA ASP A 163 -2.47 33.96 10.59
C ASP A 163 -2.01 32.80 9.71
N ALA A 164 -0.85 32.93 9.05
CA ALA A 164 -0.26 31.85 8.28
C ALA A 164 0.06 30.63 9.14
N ARG A 165 0.64 30.84 10.34
CA ARG A 165 0.90 29.77 11.33
C ARG A 165 -0.36 29.06 11.81
N LEU A 166 -1.51 29.74 11.81
CA LEU A 166 -2.80 29.19 12.22
C LEU A 166 -3.70 28.74 11.06
N LEU A 167 -3.25 28.88 9.81
CA LEU A 167 -4.04 28.62 8.60
C LEU A 167 -4.69 27.23 8.59
N LEU A 168 -3.96 26.21 9.05
CA LEU A 168 -4.43 24.82 9.04
C LEU A 168 -5.10 24.41 10.36
N SER A 169 -5.03 25.24 11.40
CA SER A 169 -5.45 24.87 12.76
C SER A 169 -6.92 24.45 12.86
N LYS A 170 -7.78 25.07 12.04
CA LYS A 170 -9.24 24.87 11.99
C LYS A 170 -9.69 23.74 11.07
N ILE A 171 -8.79 23.18 10.25
CA ILE A 171 -9.15 22.06 9.38
C ILE A 171 -9.53 20.88 10.26
N THR A 172 -10.68 20.26 9.97
CA THR A 172 -11.21 19.14 10.73
C THR A 172 -10.81 17.82 10.07
N CYS A 173 -10.52 16.80 10.89
CA CYS A 173 -10.11 15.48 10.42
C CYS A 173 -10.85 14.35 11.15
N GLY A 174 -11.01 13.23 10.45
CA GLY A 174 -11.61 12.00 10.97
C GLY A 174 -13.13 12.07 11.15
N PRO A 175 -13.75 10.96 11.59
CA PRO A 175 -15.21 10.85 11.73
C PRO A 175 -15.79 11.80 12.78
N LEU A 176 -14.99 12.18 13.78
CA LEU A 176 -15.37 13.10 14.86
C LEU A 176 -15.12 14.57 14.51
N GLN A 177 -14.68 14.88 13.29
CA GLN A 177 -14.43 16.25 12.80
C GLN A 177 -13.57 17.08 13.78
N ARG A 178 -12.52 16.48 14.32
CA ARG A 178 -11.64 17.15 15.30
C ARG A 178 -10.71 18.11 14.56
N PRO A 179 -10.48 19.34 15.07
CA PRO A 179 -9.54 20.26 14.45
C PRO A 179 -8.10 19.72 14.53
N LEU A 180 -7.27 20.04 13.54
CA LEU A 180 -5.84 19.70 13.51
C LEU A 180 -5.08 20.31 14.71
N GLY A 181 -5.50 21.50 15.13
CA GLY A 181 -4.89 22.24 16.23
C GLY A 181 -3.67 23.06 15.79
N GLU A 182 -3.32 24.01 16.66
CA GLU A 182 -2.33 25.06 16.34
C GLU A 182 -0.92 24.50 16.16
N LYS A 183 -0.51 23.54 16.99
CA LYS A 183 0.83 22.95 16.93
C LYS A 183 1.14 22.34 15.56
N ILE A 184 0.20 21.59 15.00
CA ILE A 184 0.36 20.94 13.70
C ILE A 184 0.41 21.98 12.59
N SER A 185 -0.46 22.98 12.66
CA SER A 185 -0.48 24.09 11.70
C SER A 185 0.86 24.84 11.68
N GLN A 186 1.42 25.12 12.86
CA GLN A 186 2.73 25.75 13.00
C GLN A 186 3.84 24.88 12.44
N THR A 187 3.89 23.59 12.78
CA THR A 187 4.92 22.66 12.26
C THR A 187 4.93 22.58 10.74
N VAL A 188 3.75 22.51 10.10
CA VAL A 188 3.66 22.46 8.63
C VAL A 188 4.10 23.78 8.02
N TYR A 189 3.68 24.91 8.59
CA TYR A 189 4.10 26.24 8.13
C TYR A 189 5.62 26.42 8.24
N ASP A 190 6.21 26.08 9.40
CA ASP A 190 7.66 26.21 9.62
C ASP A 190 8.44 25.33 8.66
N PHE A 191 7.98 24.10 8.39
CA PHE A 191 8.60 23.20 7.41
C PHE A 191 8.63 23.79 5.99
N TYR A 192 7.54 24.41 5.54
CA TYR A 192 7.46 24.98 4.20
C TYR A 192 8.09 26.38 4.08
N LYS A 193 8.25 27.12 5.18
CA LYS A 193 8.87 28.45 5.17
C LYS A 193 10.38 28.43 5.41
N THR A 194 10.93 27.36 5.99
CA THR A 194 12.39 27.26 6.22
C THR A 194 13.10 27.18 4.87
N GLU A 195 13.80 28.26 4.48
CA GLU A 195 14.72 28.25 3.34
C GLU A 195 15.95 27.41 3.72
N PHE A 196 16.33 26.48 2.85
CA PHE A 196 17.58 25.71 2.94
C PHE A 196 18.71 26.44 2.22
#